data_AF-A0ABD0XSY3-F1
#
_entry.id   AF-A0ABD0XSY3-F1
#
_cell.length_a   1.000
_cell.length_b   1.000
_cell.length_c   1.000
_cell.angle_alpha   90.00
_cell.angle_beta   90.00
_cell.angle_gamma   90.00
#
_symmetry.space_group_name_H-M   'P 1'
#
loop_
_entity.id
_entity.type
_entity.pdbx_description
1 polymer ?
#
loop_
_entity_poly.entity_id
_entity_poly.type
_entity_poly.pdbx_seq_one_letter_code
_entity_poly.pdbx_strand_id
1 'polypeptide(L)'
;MSVNGLSTRIDHLLGPRDQQRTGTQSPFHLLGQQMQDILGNGGILKEVIQPGQGPPVPRDSSVSIHFSGFLEYSDRPFETTNHLKYPRMMKLGRDVTLYGLELGILTMRKGEFSRFLFLPEYAYGAMGCPPLIPPVATVLYEVQVLDFLDSAQVDEFYAMSSEEQNDVPLSVLLRVVDTQRSFGNRCFKQSRFEDAKDRYKQALTLLGNREVQDDEEKRSITAAQLPIYLNLSLTQLRLDRPQKALVYSHKALTIDPKNTKALFRCGQAYLELFDYEKAQDYLTMAQANKPFDVDINNLLRKLAICYTDCLNKEKELCSKMCAIFVKK
;
A
#
# COMPACT_ATOMS: atom_id res chain seq x y z
N MET A 1 13.09 -6.27 -18.82
CA MET A 1 13.82 -7.13 -17.87
C MET A 1 13.24 -6.80 -16.50
N SER A 2 12.41 -7.61 -15.84
CA SER A 2 12.44 -9.07 -15.69
C SER A 2 11.24 -9.77 -16.33
N VAL A 3 11.55 -10.94 -16.89
CA VAL A 3 10.65 -11.88 -17.56
C VAL A 3 10.26 -12.90 -16.49
N ASN A 4 9.04 -12.81 -15.95
CA ASN A 4 8.49 -13.93 -15.17
C ASN A 4 7.83 -14.88 -16.17
N GLY A 5 8.64 -15.80 -16.69
CA GLY A 5 8.22 -16.83 -17.62
C GLY A 5 7.26 -17.82 -16.99
N LEU A 6 5.96 -17.53 -17.05
CA LEU A 6 4.91 -18.52 -16.86
C LEU A 6 4.38 -18.89 -18.24
N SER A 7 4.90 -20.00 -18.77
CA SER A 7 4.34 -20.65 -19.95
C SER A 7 2.93 -21.12 -19.61
N THR A 8 1.95 -20.70 -20.40
CA THR A 8 0.51 -20.78 -20.08
C THR A 8 -0.15 -22.12 -20.40
N ARG A 9 0.63 -23.18 -20.68
CA ARG A 9 0.06 -24.52 -20.85
C ARG A 9 0.24 -25.33 -19.59
N ILE A 10 -0.86 -25.89 -19.09
CA ILE A 10 -0.86 -26.80 -17.93
C ILE A 10 0.12 -27.96 -18.15
N ASP A 11 0.31 -28.41 -19.39
CA ASP A 11 1.27 -29.45 -19.76
C ASP A 11 2.73 -29.09 -19.44
N HIS A 12 3.08 -27.80 -19.44
CA HIS A 12 4.43 -27.33 -19.07
C HIS A 12 4.66 -27.30 -17.55
N LEU A 13 3.60 -27.46 -16.76
CA LEU A 13 3.70 -27.60 -15.29
C LEU A 13 4.11 -29.02 -14.88
N LEU A 14 3.88 -30.00 -15.75
CA LEU A 14 4.24 -31.38 -15.54
C LEU A 14 5.70 -31.65 -15.95
N GLY A 15 6.39 -32.48 -15.18
CA GLY A 15 7.73 -32.94 -15.54
C GLY A 15 7.73 -33.78 -16.81
N PRO A 16 8.89 -33.98 -17.48
CA PRO A 16 8.97 -34.71 -18.75
C PRO A 16 8.44 -36.15 -18.70
N ARG A 17 8.50 -36.79 -17.52
CA ARG A 17 7.97 -38.15 -17.29
C ARG A 17 6.45 -38.19 -17.17
N ASP A 18 5.85 -37.13 -16.65
CA ASP A 18 4.40 -37.04 -16.41
C ASP A 18 3.66 -36.59 -17.69
N GLN A 19 4.31 -35.81 -18.55
CA GLN A 19 3.83 -35.47 -19.89
C GLN A 19 3.57 -36.71 -20.77
N GLN A 20 4.25 -37.84 -20.52
CA GLN A 20 4.01 -39.11 -21.22
C GLN A 20 2.81 -39.89 -20.66
N ARG A 21 2.33 -39.54 -19.44
CA ARG A 21 1.23 -40.22 -18.73
C ARG A 21 -0.12 -39.51 -18.88
N THR A 22 -0.15 -38.32 -19.48
CA THR A 22 -1.37 -37.52 -19.72
C THR A 22 -2.41 -38.23 -20.60
N GLY A 23 -2.03 -39.30 -21.30
CA GLY A 23 -2.95 -40.17 -22.04
C GLY A 23 -3.74 -41.17 -21.18
N THR A 24 -3.38 -41.36 -19.90
CA THR A 24 -4.00 -42.34 -19.00
C THR A 24 -4.50 -41.74 -17.69
N GLN A 25 -3.94 -40.61 -17.26
CA GLN A 25 -4.33 -39.87 -16.06
C GLN A 25 -4.46 -38.38 -16.38
N SER A 26 -5.39 -37.70 -15.70
CA SER A 26 -5.64 -36.28 -15.95
C SER A 26 -4.45 -35.41 -15.48
N PRO A 27 -4.17 -34.25 -16.13
CA PRO A 27 -3.08 -33.37 -15.74
C PRO A 27 -3.14 -32.92 -14.28
N PHE A 28 -4.32 -32.59 -13.76
CA PHE A 28 -4.46 -32.19 -12.35
C PHE A 28 -4.24 -33.36 -11.38
N HIS A 29 -4.59 -34.59 -11.78
CA HIS A 29 -4.27 -35.76 -10.98
C HIS A 29 -2.76 -35.96 -10.82
N LEU A 30 -2.00 -35.84 -11.92
CA LEU A 30 -0.55 -35.95 -11.90
C LEU A 30 0.10 -34.83 -11.09
N LEU A 31 -0.38 -33.60 -11.27
CA LEU A 31 0.10 -32.44 -10.51
C LEU A 31 -0.17 -32.61 -9.01
N GLY A 32 -1.37 -33.06 -8.63
CA GLY A 32 -1.77 -33.26 -7.24
C GLY A 32 -0.93 -34.29 -6.48
N GLN A 33 -0.35 -35.29 -7.16
CA GLN A 33 0.54 -36.28 -6.51
C GLN A 33 1.84 -35.66 -5.95
N GLN A 34 2.25 -34.50 -6.47
CA GLN A 34 3.47 -33.80 -6.06
C GLN A 34 3.17 -32.67 -5.05
N MET A 35 1.89 -32.40 -4.80
CA MET A 35 1.43 -31.33 -3.93
C MET A 35 1.20 -31.80 -2.50
N GLN A 36 1.39 -30.89 -1.56
CA GLN A 36 1.10 -31.11 -0.15
C GLN A 36 -0.39 -30.89 0.13
N ASP A 37 -1.05 -31.88 0.72
CA ASP A 37 -2.39 -31.70 1.29
C ASP A 37 -2.30 -30.86 2.58
N ILE A 38 -2.90 -29.68 2.56
CA ILE A 38 -2.79 -28.72 3.67
C ILE A 38 -3.80 -28.99 4.79
N LEU A 39 -4.90 -29.70 4.51
CA LEU A 39 -5.94 -30.02 5.50
C LEU A 39 -5.90 -31.49 5.96
N GLY A 40 -5.22 -32.36 5.21
CA GLY A 40 -5.15 -33.80 5.49
C GLY A 40 -6.36 -34.59 4.99
N ASN A 41 -7.28 -33.95 4.26
CA ASN A 41 -8.48 -34.57 3.69
C ASN A 41 -8.49 -34.64 2.16
N GLY A 42 -7.39 -34.25 1.51
CA GLY A 42 -7.22 -34.21 0.07
C GLY A 42 -7.94 -33.07 -0.65
N GLY A 43 -8.65 -32.20 0.08
CA GLY A 43 -9.51 -31.18 -0.50
C GLY A 43 -8.78 -29.96 -1.05
N ILE A 44 -7.64 -29.60 -0.44
CA ILE A 44 -6.79 -28.50 -0.88
C ILE A 44 -5.36 -29.01 -0.95
N LEU A 45 -4.82 -29.05 -2.16
CA LEU A 45 -3.43 -29.42 -2.41
C LEU A 45 -2.63 -28.16 -2.75
N LYS A 46 -1.43 -28.02 -2.18
CA LYS A 46 -0.57 -26.85 -2.32
C LYS A 46 0.83 -27.23 -2.81
N GLU A 47 1.36 -26.43 -3.72
CA GLU A 47 2.77 -26.41 -4.11
C GLU A 47 3.32 -25.00 -3.86
N VAL A 48 4.42 -24.88 -3.11
CA VAL A 48 5.12 -23.59 -2.96
C VAL A 48 6.14 -23.46 -4.09
N ILE A 49 5.90 -22.53 -5.01
CA ILE A 49 6.79 -22.28 -6.15
C ILE A 49 7.90 -21.30 -5.76
N GLN A 50 7.53 -20.24 -5.05
CA GLN A 50 8.47 -19.27 -4.49
C GLN A 50 8.12 -19.00 -3.02
N PRO A 51 9.04 -19.25 -2.09
CA PRO A 51 8.77 -18.99 -0.68
C PRO A 51 8.68 -17.49 -0.39
N GLY A 52 7.73 -17.12 0.47
CA GLY A 52 7.63 -15.77 1.03
C GLY A 52 8.48 -15.58 2.30
N GLN A 53 8.36 -14.41 2.91
CA GLN A 53 9.05 -14.03 4.14
C GLN A 53 8.08 -13.63 5.25
N GLY A 54 8.57 -13.69 6.49
CA GLY A 54 7.79 -13.31 7.68
C GLY A 54 6.78 -14.38 8.10
N PRO A 55 5.88 -14.06 9.05
CA PRO A 55 4.87 -14.99 9.52
C PRO A 55 3.83 -15.32 8.44
N PRO A 56 3.07 -16.41 8.60
CA PRO A 56 1.90 -16.67 7.76
C PRO A 56 0.88 -15.54 7.90
N VAL A 57 0.04 -15.40 6.87
CA VAL A 57 -1.05 -14.41 6.84
C VAL A 57 -2.02 -14.66 8.01
N PRO A 58 -2.23 -13.68 8.91
CA PRO A 58 -3.19 -13.82 10.00
C PRO A 58 -4.63 -13.94 9.50
N ARG A 59 -5.49 -14.57 10.33
CA ARG A 59 -6.95 -14.55 10.13
C ARG A 59 -7.46 -13.11 10.18
N ASP A 60 -8.55 -12.86 9.46
CA ASP A 60 -9.19 -11.55 9.38
C ASP A 60 -8.23 -10.43 8.94
N SER A 61 -7.13 -10.75 8.25
CA SER A 61 -6.27 -9.74 7.67
C SER A 61 -6.84 -9.22 6.35
N SER A 62 -6.44 -8.01 5.98
CA SER A 62 -6.63 -7.53 4.61
C SER A 62 -5.40 -7.95 3.81
N VAL A 63 -5.63 -8.66 2.71
CA VAL A 63 -4.57 -9.18 1.84
C VAL A 63 -4.60 -8.52 0.48
N SER A 64 -3.44 -8.35 -0.14
CA SER A 64 -3.34 -8.03 -1.56
C SER A 64 -2.65 -9.18 -2.27
N ILE A 65 -3.38 -9.73 -3.24
CA ILE A 65 -2.97 -10.92 -3.97
C ILE A 65 -3.03 -10.67 -5.47
N HIS A 66 -2.10 -11.28 -6.20
CA HIS A 66 -2.32 -11.65 -7.58
C HIS A 66 -2.77 -13.10 -7.62
N PHE A 67 -3.71 -13.42 -8.51
CA PHE A 67 -4.10 -14.79 -8.73
C PHE A 67 -4.61 -15.00 -10.14
N SER A 68 -4.51 -16.25 -10.60
CA SER A 68 -5.12 -16.74 -11.84
C SER A 68 -5.72 -18.13 -11.59
N GLY A 69 -6.99 -18.30 -11.92
CA GLY A 69 -7.72 -19.56 -11.83
C GLY A 69 -7.86 -20.24 -13.19
N PHE A 70 -7.58 -21.53 -13.26
CA PHE A 70 -7.57 -22.34 -14.48
C PHE A 70 -8.45 -23.59 -14.32
N LEU A 71 -9.12 -23.96 -15.41
CA LEU A 71 -9.78 -25.25 -15.55
C LEU A 71 -8.83 -26.26 -16.17
N GLU A 72 -9.06 -27.54 -15.89
CA GLU A 72 -8.26 -28.61 -16.50
C GLU A 72 -8.36 -28.54 -18.04
N TYR A 73 -7.23 -28.74 -18.72
CA TYR A 73 -7.08 -28.62 -20.18
C TYR A 73 -7.32 -27.22 -20.78
N SER A 74 -7.51 -26.18 -19.96
CA SER A 74 -7.58 -24.80 -20.44
C SER A 74 -6.23 -24.09 -20.33
N ASP A 75 -5.73 -23.59 -21.45
CA ASP A 75 -4.54 -22.72 -21.50
C ASP A 75 -4.85 -21.27 -21.07
N ARG A 76 -6.12 -20.93 -20.87
CA ARG A 76 -6.55 -19.58 -20.48
C ARG A 76 -7.17 -19.60 -19.08
N PRO A 77 -6.81 -18.64 -18.22
CA PRO A 77 -7.47 -18.53 -16.93
C PRO A 77 -8.92 -18.08 -17.14
N PHE A 78 -9.84 -18.66 -16.36
CA PHE A 78 -11.23 -18.20 -16.33
C PHE A 78 -11.37 -16.93 -15.48
N GLU A 79 -10.42 -16.69 -14.57
CA GLU A 79 -10.33 -15.47 -13.75
C GLU A 79 -8.85 -15.13 -13.51
N THR A 80 -8.48 -13.86 -13.59
CA THR A 80 -7.11 -13.41 -13.26
C THR A 80 -7.06 -11.95 -12.84
N THR A 81 -6.17 -11.63 -11.90
CA THR A 81 -5.89 -10.25 -11.47
C THR A 81 -4.55 -9.73 -12.00
N ASN A 82 -3.83 -10.49 -12.83
CA ASN A 82 -2.50 -10.13 -13.34
C ASN A 82 -2.50 -8.85 -14.22
N HIS A 83 -3.67 -8.47 -14.74
CA HIS A 83 -3.84 -7.24 -15.51
C HIS A 83 -3.89 -5.98 -14.63
N LEU A 84 -4.10 -6.13 -13.31
CA LEU A 84 -4.18 -5.01 -12.38
C LEU A 84 -2.80 -4.61 -11.89
N LYS A 85 -2.37 -3.38 -12.17
CA LYS A 85 -1.08 -2.89 -11.63
C LYS A 85 -1.04 -2.90 -10.10
N TYR A 86 -2.17 -2.64 -9.45
CA TYR A 86 -2.30 -2.59 -7.99
C TYR A 86 -3.58 -3.31 -7.55
N PRO A 87 -3.51 -4.59 -7.17
CA PRO A 87 -4.65 -5.32 -6.66
C PRO A 87 -5.24 -4.62 -5.43
N ARG A 88 -6.57 -4.61 -5.36
CA ARG A 88 -7.30 -4.11 -4.19
C ARG A 88 -6.96 -4.97 -2.96
N MET A 89 -6.94 -4.34 -1.78
CA MET A 89 -6.89 -5.09 -0.52
C MET A 89 -8.24 -5.76 -0.30
N MET A 90 -8.25 -7.08 -0.15
CA MET A 90 -9.43 -7.90 0.11
C MET A 90 -9.38 -8.38 1.56
N LYS A 91 -10.48 -8.23 2.29
CA LYS A 91 -10.61 -8.78 3.66
C LYS A 91 -10.84 -10.28 3.60
N LEU A 92 -10.01 -11.07 4.27
CA LEU A 92 -10.25 -12.50 4.46
C LEU A 92 -11.55 -12.70 5.28
N GLY A 93 -12.33 -13.73 4.94
CA GLY A 93 -13.64 -14.01 5.54
C GLY A 93 -14.80 -13.15 5.02
N ARG A 94 -14.54 -12.16 4.17
CA ARG A 94 -15.58 -11.26 3.63
C ARG A 94 -15.49 -11.03 2.13
N ASP A 95 -14.33 -10.59 1.65
CA ASP A 95 -14.15 -10.22 0.24
C ASP A 95 -13.58 -11.37 -0.60
N VAL A 96 -12.84 -12.30 0.00
CA VAL A 96 -12.35 -13.52 -0.65
C VAL A 96 -13.44 -14.58 -0.56
N THR A 97 -14.17 -14.81 -1.65
CA THR A 97 -15.39 -15.62 -1.66
C THR A 97 -15.14 -17.11 -1.94
N LEU A 98 -14.03 -17.46 -2.59
CA LEU A 98 -13.69 -18.85 -2.84
C LEU A 98 -13.10 -19.46 -1.58
N TYR A 99 -13.82 -20.41 -0.96
CA TYR A 99 -13.48 -20.96 0.35
C TYR A 99 -12.08 -21.60 0.39
N GLY A 100 -11.73 -22.39 -0.63
CA GLY A 100 -10.40 -22.99 -0.75
C GLY A 100 -9.29 -21.96 -0.86
N LEU A 101 -9.54 -20.85 -1.57
CA LEU A 101 -8.58 -19.76 -1.71
C LEU A 101 -8.34 -19.06 -0.38
N GLU A 102 -9.40 -18.80 0.39
CA GLU A 102 -9.27 -18.22 1.73
C GLU A 102 -8.39 -19.09 2.64
N LEU A 103 -8.70 -20.39 2.74
CA LEU A 103 -7.91 -21.33 3.54
C LEU A 103 -6.47 -21.46 3.02
N GLY A 104 -6.29 -21.47 1.70
CA GLY A 104 -4.98 -21.50 1.06
C GLY A 104 -4.12 -20.29 1.44
N ILE A 105 -4.69 -19.07 1.38
CA ILE A 105 -3.98 -17.82 1.71
C ILE A 105 -3.51 -17.80 3.16
N LEU A 106 -4.27 -18.35 4.11
CA LEU A 106 -3.86 -18.44 5.52
C LEU A 106 -2.57 -19.26 5.72
N THR A 107 -2.22 -20.13 4.77
CA THR A 107 -0.96 -20.90 4.79
C THR A 107 0.20 -20.18 4.12
N MET A 108 -0.03 -19.01 3.50
CA MET A 108 0.97 -18.29 2.72
C MET A 108 1.69 -17.22 3.55
N ARG A 109 2.87 -16.80 3.07
CA ARG A 109 3.66 -15.70 3.61
C ARG A 109 3.73 -14.52 2.65
N LYS A 110 4.17 -13.35 3.13
CA LYS A 110 4.35 -12.17 2.29
C LYS A 110 5.39 -12.43 1.19
N GLY A 111 5.04 -12.16 -0.06
CA GLY A 111 5.86 -12.40 -1.24
C GLY A 111 5.82 -13.83 -1.78
N GLU A 112 5.11 -14.75 -1.10
CA GLU A 112 5.00 -16.15 -1.53
C GLU A 112 4.20 -16.26 -2.84
N PHE A 113 4.67 -17.12 -3.73
CA PHE A 113 3.92 -17.58 -4.91
C PHE A 113 3.71 -19.09 -4.80
N SER A 114 2.45 -19.51 -4.78
CA SER A 114 2.05 -20.89 -4.58
C SER A 114 0.97 -21.29 -5.57
N ARG A 115 0.94 -22.58 -5.92
CA ARG A 115 -0.13 -23.20 -6.69
C ARG A 115 -1.03 -23.99 -5.78
N PHE A 116 -2.31 -23.97 -6.08
CA PHE A 116 -3.32 -24.70 -5.33
C PHE A 116 -4.22 -25.47 -6.28
N LEU A 117 -4.44 -26.75 -6.00
CA LEU A 117 -5.57 -27.48 -6.54
C LEU A 117 -6.68 -27.49 -5.49
N PHE A 118 -7.81 -26.89 -5.85
CA PHE A 118 -9.02 -26.91 -5.03
C PHE A 118 -9.99 -27.92 -5.60
N LEU A 119 -10.25 -28.99 -4.84
CA LEU A 119 -11.30 -29.95 -5.16
C LEU A 119 -12.68 -29.27 -5.08
N PRO A 120 -13.73 -29.86 -5.68
CA PRO A 120 -15.02 -29.21 -5.82
C PRO A 120 -15.61 -28.65 -4.52
N GLU A 121 -15.46 -29.37 -3.41
CA GLU A 121 -15.95 -28.95 -2.08
C GLU A 121 -15.32 -27.66 -1.57
N TYR A 122 -14.11 -27.34 -2.01
CA TYR A 122 -13.36 -26.12 -1.67
C TYR A 122 -13.36 -25.10 -2.81
N ALA A 123 -14.03 -25.40 -3.92
CA ALA A 123 -14.12 -24.55 -5.10
C ALA A 123 -15.59 -24.14 -5.36
N TYR A 124 -16.17 -24.61 -6.46
CA TYR A 124 -17.52 -24.23 -6.93
C TYR A 124 -18.57 -25.33 -6.71
N GLY A 125 -18.21 -26.40 -6.03
CA GLY A 125 -19.12 -27.46 -5.59
C GLY A 125 -19.80 -28.23 -6.72
N ALA A 126 -20.90 -28.89 -6.36
CA ALA A 126 -21.70 -29.71 -7.28
C ALA A 126 -22.40 -28.90 -8.37
N MET A 127 -22.62 -27.60 -8.15
CA MET A 127 -23.32 -26.75 -9.12
C MET A 127 -22.37 -26.07 -10.11
N GLY A 128 -21.08 -25.92 -9.77
CA GLY A 128 -20.16 -25.12 -10.56
C GLY A 128 -20.56 -23.64 -10.59
N CYS A 129 -20.17 -22.94 -11.66
CA CYS A 129 -20.57 -21.57 -11.95
C CYS A 129 -20.85 -21.43 -13.46
N PRO A 130 -22.04 -21.86 -13.93
CA PRO A 130 -22.38 -21.86 -15.35
C PRO A 130 -22.38 -20.44 -15.97
N PRO A 131 -22.00 -20.27 -17.24
CA PRO A 131 -21.53 -21.32 -18.17
C PRO A 131 -20.01 -21.59 -18.09
N LEU A 132 -19.26 -20.86 -17.24
CA LEU A 132 -17.80 -20.89 -17.24
C LEU A 132 -17.24 -22.13 -16.53
N ILE A 133 -17.77 -22.47 -15.37
CA ILE A 133 -17.20 -23.49 -14.49
C ILE A 133 -18.18 -24.67 -14.39
N PRO A 134 -17.79 -25.87 -14.87
CA PRO A 134 -18.64 -27.05 -14.80
C PRO A 134 -18.96 -27.50 -13.37
N PRO A 135 -20.08 -28.23 -13.17
CA PRO A 135 -20.34 -29.02 -11.97
C PRO A 135 -19.17 -29.90 -11.56
N VAL A 136 -18.87 -29.99 -10.25
CA VAL A 136 -17.87 -30.91 -9.69
C VAL A 136 -16.46 -30.70 -10.29
N ALA A 137 -16.16 -29.46 -10.72
CA ALA A 137 -14.86 -29.13 -11.29
C ALA A 137 -13.79 -28.92 -10.20
N THR A 138 -12.63 -29.55 -10.39
CA THR A 138 -11.38 -29.17 -9.70
C THR A 138 -10.75 -27.99 -10.43
N VAL A 139 -10.25 -27.01 -9.70
CA VAL A 139 -9.64 -25.80 -10.27
C VAL A 139 -8.21 -25.62 -9.78
N LEU A 140 -7.34 -25.15 -10.66
CA LEU A 140 -5.97 -24.77 -10.34
C LEU A 140 -5.90 -23.26 -10.13
N TYR A 141 -5.36 -22.82 -9.00
CA TYR A 141 -5.09 -21.42 -8.74
C TYR A 141 -3.59 -21.21 -8.58
N GLU A 142 -3.03 -20.30 -9.36
CA GLU A 142 -1.72 -19.71 -9.09
C GLU A 142 -1.94 -18.43 -8.29
N VAL A 143 -1.37 -18.32 -7.09
CA VAL A 143 -1.62 -17.22 -6.16
C VAL A 143 -0.29 -16.63 -5.69
N GLN A 144 -0.17 -15.31 -5.73
CA GLN A 144 0.93 -14.54 -5.18
C GLN A 144 0.43 -13.59 -4.09
N VAL A 145 0.93 -13.72 -2.86
CA VAL A 145 0.64 -12.74 -1.79
C VAL A 145 1.64 -11.59 -1.91
N LEU A 146 1.17 -10.41 -2.33
CA LEU A 146 2.02 -9.23 -2.46
C LEU A 146 2.30 -8.59 -1.10
N ASP A 147 1.26 -8.45 -0.28
CA ASP A 147 1.33 -7.85 1.04
C ASP A 147 0.05 -8.17 1.83
N PHE A 148 0.11 -8.00 3.14
CA PHE A 148 -1.06 -8.06 4.00
C PHE A 148 -0.93 -7.08 5.16
N LEU A 149 -2.08 -6.69 5.72
CA LEU A 149 -2.17 -5.86 6.91
C LEU A 149 -3.13 -6.53 7.88
N ASP A 150 -2.66 -6.77 9.11
CA ASP A 150 -3.52 -7.21 10.20
C ASP A 150 -4.53 -6.10 10.52
N SER A 151 -5.77 -6.33 10.11
CA SER A 151 -6.87 -5.37 10.18
C SER A 151 -8.02 -5.88 11.06
N ALA A 152 -7.85 -7.00 11.77
CA ALA A 152 -8.88 -7.56 12.65
C ALA A 152 -9.34 -6.53 13.69
N GLN A 153 -8.37 -5.97 14.43
CA GLN A 153 -8.62 -4.94 15.44
C GLN A 153 -9.20 -3.65 14.86
N VAL A 154 -8.92 -3.33 13.59
CA VAL A 154 -9.47 -2.13 12.96
C VAL A 154 -10.97 -2.28 12.76
N ASP A 155 -11.40 -3.43 12.28
CA ASP A 155 -12.82 -3.67 12.00
C ASP A 155 -13.63 -3.80 13.28
N GLU A 156 -13.09 -4.51 14.28
CA GLU A 156 -13.64 -4.54 15.64
C GLU A 156 -13.75 -3.13 16.22
N PHE A 157 -12.73 -2.29 16.02
CA PHE A 157 -12.73 -0.91 16.47
C PHE A 157 -13.84 -0.07 15.82
N TYR A 158 -14.02 -0.16 14.51
CA TYR A 158 -15.08 0.58 13.82
C TYR A 158 -16.49 0.06 14.07
N ALA A 159 -16.63 -1.20 14.52
CA ALA A 159 -17.91 -1.77 14.91
C ALA A 159 -18.40 -1.27 16.28
N MET A 160 -17.50 -0.78 17.12
CA MET A 160 -17.82 -0.19 18.43
C MET A 160 -18.47 1.20 18.29
N SER A 161 -19.29 1.56 19.27
CA SER A 161 -19.83 2.92 19.43
C SER A 161 -18.72 3.92 19.78
N SER A 162 -18.98 5.22 19.62
CA SER A 162 -18.02 6.27 19.93
C SER A 162 -17.56 6.27 21.40
N GLU A 163 -18.47 5.92 22.33
CA GLU A 163 -18.16 5.81 23.76
C GLU A 163 -17.23 4.64 24.04
N GLU A 164 -17.55 3.45 23.52
CA GLU A 164 -16.70 2.26 23.64
C GLU A 164 -15.32 2.46 23.00
N GLN A 165 -15.26 3.12 21.83
CA GLN A 165 -14.00 3.48 21.18
C GLN A 165 -13.14 4.39 22.06
N ASN A 166 -13.77 5.27 22.84
CA ASN A 166 -13.06 6.19 23.73
C ASN A 166 -12.54 5.48 24.99
N ASP A 167 -13.19 4.42 25.45
CA ASP A 167 -12.82 3.66 26.64
C ASP A 167 -11.75 2.60 26.41
N VAL A 168 -11.42 2.26 25.15
CA VAL A 168 -10.39 1.23 24.88
C VAL A 168 -9.02 1.62 25.47
N PRO A 169 -8.14 0.66 25.78
CA PRO A 169 -6.76 0.98 26.13
C PRO A 169 -6.05 1.77 25.02
N LEU A 170 -5.30 2.80 25.38
CA LEU A 170 -4.57 3.64 24.41
C LEU A 170 -3.69 2.82 23.46
N SER A 171 -3.08 1.74 23.97
CA SER A 171 -2.28 0.82 23.16
C SER A 171 -3.05 0.19 22.00
N VAL A 172 -4.33 -0.11 22.18
CA VAL A 172 -5.22 -0.64 21.14
C VAL A 172 -5.51 0.45 20.10
N LEU A 173 -5.88 1.65 20.55
CA LEU A 173 -6.10 2.79 19.66
C LEU A 173 -4.87 3.09 18.80
N LEU A 174 -3.67 3.11 19.41
CA LEU A 174 -2.41 3.36 18.69
C LEU A 174 -2.12 2.29 17.64
N ARG A 175 -2.42 1.01 17.91
CA ARG A 175 -2.31 -0.07 16.91
C ARG A 175 -3.26 0.15 15.73
N VAL A 176 -4.52 0.49 15.99
CA VAL A 176 -5.51 0.79 14.95
C VAL A 176 -5.06 1.96 14.07
N VAL A 177 -4.57 3.03 14.70
CA VAL A 177 -4.02 4.22 14.04
C VAL A 177 -2.81 3.86 13.18
N ASP A 178 -1.90 3.04 13.68
CA ASP A 178 -0.72 2.59 12.93
C ASP A 178 -1.10 1.70 11.74
N THR A 179 -2.12 0.86 11.88
CA THR A 179 -2.66 0.07 10.77
C THR A 179 -3.27 1.00 9.70
N GLN A 180 -4.06 2.02 10.08
CA GLN A 180 -4.59 3.02 9.14
C GLN A 180 -3.48 3.81 8.44
N ARG A 181 -2.45 4.22 9.19
CA ARG A 181 -1.25 4.86 8.62
C ARG A 181 -0.54 3.92 7.64
N SER A 182 -0.48 2.63 7.92
CA SER A 182 0.13 1.62 7.04
C SER A 182 -0.67 1.42 5.75
N PHE A 183 -2.01 1.43 5.81
CA PHE A 183 -2.85 1.50 4.61
C PHE A 183 -2.54 2.75 3.78
N GLY A 184 -2.42 3.91 4.42
CA GLY A 184 -2.03 5.15 3.76
C GLY A 184 -0.65 5.07 3.09
N ASN A 185 0.36 4.51 3.78
CA ASN A 185 1.70 4.31 3.24
C ASN A 185 1.69 3.44 1.98
N ARG A 186 0.87 2.39 1.97
CA ARG A 186 0.70 1.52 0.82
C ARG A 186 0.08 2.28 -0.36
N CYS A 187 -1.03 2.99 -0.15
CA CYS A 187 -1.64 3.82 -1.19
C CYS A 187 -0.64 4.84 -1.75
N PHE A 188 0.17 5.46 -0.88
CA PHE A 188 1.21 6.40 -1.28
C PHE A 188 2.26 5.75 -2.19
N LYS A 189 2.76 4.55 -1.84
CA LYS A 189 3.70 3.79 -2.67
C LYS A 189 3.14 3.43 -4.05
N GLN A 190 1.81 3.28 -4.15
CA GLN A 190 1.11 3.01 -5.40
C GLN A 190 0.78 4.28 -6.20
N SER A 191 1.27 5.45 -5.77
CA SER A 191 0.93 6.77 -6.34
C SER A 191 -0.55 7.14 -6.24
N ARG A 192 -1.32 6.44 -5.40
CA ARG A 192 -2.72 6.73 -5.10
C ARG A 192 -2.80 7.75 -3.97
N PHE A 193 -2.41 8.99 -4.27
CA PHE A 193 -2.18 10.02 -3.26
C PHE A 193 -3.47 10.50 -2.57
N GLU A 194 -4.61 10.54 -3.27
CA GLU A 194 -5.89 10.91 -2.64
C GLU A 194 -6.35 9.84 -1.62
N ASP A 195 -6.26 8.56 -1.97
CA ASP A 195 -6.56 7.47 -1.05
C ASP A 195 -5.62 7.48 0.17
N ALA A 196 -4.33 7.73 -0.07
CA ALA A 196 -3.34 7.85 1.01
C ALA A 196 -3.72 8.98 1.98
N LYS A 197 -4.08 10.15 1.43
CA LYS A 197 -4.53 11.31 2.20
C LYS A 197 -5.75 10.98 3.05
N ASP A 198 -6.75 10.30 2.49
CA ASP A 198 -7.97 9.95 3.24
C ASP A 198 -7.67 8.98 4.39
N ARG A 199 -6.81 7.97 4.18
CA ARG A 199 -6.38 7.06 5.24
C ARG A 199 -5.60 7.74 6.36
N TYR A 200 -4.66 8.63 6.02
CA TYR A 200 -3.93 9.39 7.04
C TYR A 200 -4.85 10.35 7.81
N LYS A 201 -5.85 10.94 7.16
CA LYS A 201 -6.85 11.77 7.83
C LYS A 201 -7.72 10.96 8.78
N GLN A 202 -8.17 9.78 8.36
CA GLN A 202 -8.90 8.86 9.23
C GLN A 202 -8.08 8.53 10.49
N ALA A 203 -6.79 8.24 10.34
CA ALA A 203 -5.88 8.00 11.46
C ALA A 203 -5.79 9.21 12.43
N LEU A 204 -5.78 10.44 11.91
CA LEU A 204 -5.83 11.65 12.76
C LEU A 204 -7.17 11.85 13.44
N THR A 205 -8.29 11.54 12.76
CA THR A 205 -9.63 11.64 13.34
C THR A 205 -9.76 10.69 14.53
N LEU A 206 -9.26 9.45 14.41
CA LEU A 206 -9.24 8.49 15.53
C LEU A 206 -8.49 9.04 16.75
N LEU A 207 -7.30 9.62 16.54
CA LEU A 207 -6.54 10.24 17.62
C LEU A 207 -7.22 11.49 18.19
N GLY A 208 -7.96 12.24 17.37
CA GLY A 208 -8.64 13.47 17.78
C GLY A 208 -9.97 13.24 18.49
N ASN A 209 -10.59 12.08 18.29
CA ASN A 209 -11.83 11.69 18.96
C ASN A 209 -11.60 11.15 20.38
N ARG A 210 -10.35 10.82 20.73
CA ARG A 210 -9.98 10.32 22.06
C ARG A 210 -10.03 11.44 23.09
N GLU A 211 -10.83 11.25 24.13
CA GLU A 211 -10.78 12.09 25.32
C GLU A 211 -9.53 11.74 26.12
N VAL A 212 -8.67 12.74 26.28
CA VAL A 212 -7.37 12.57 26.93
C VAL A 212 -7.57 12.56 28.44
N GLN A 213 -7.11 11.51 29.11
CA GLN A 213 -7.24 11.36 30.56
C GLN A 213 -6.09 12.04 31.32
N ASP A 214 -4.86 11.96 30.80
CA ASP A 214 -3.67 12.50 31.44
C ASP A 214 -2.63 13.06 30.46
N ASP A 215 -1.60 13.73 31.01
CA ASP A 215 -0.52 14.33 30.22
C ASP A 215 0.38 13.29 29.53
N GLU A 216 0.47 12.05 30.03
CA GLU A 216 1.28 10.99 29.42
C GLU A 216 0.59 10.42 28.17
N GLU A 217 -0.72 10.20 28.23
CA GLU A 217 -1.57 9.85 27.11
C GLU A 217 -1.55 10.96 26.06
N LYS A 218 -1.65 12.23 26.47
CA LYS A 218 -1.54 13.37 25.56
C LYS A 218 -0.21 13.37 24.80
N ARG A 219 0.91 13.11 25.49
CA ARG A 219 2.23 13.01 24.86
C ARG A 219 2.29 11.84 23.89
N SER A 220 1.73 10.69 24.25
CA SER A 220 1.69 9.49 23.41
C SER A 220 0.87 9.71 22.14
N ILE A 221 -0.31 10.34 22.25
CA ILE A 221 -1.14 10.75 21.11
C ILE A 221 -0.39 11.74 20.22
N THR A 222 0.23 12.77 20.82
CA THR A 222 0.99 13.77 20.08
C THR A 222 2.18 13.13 19.34
N ALA A 223 2.89 12.19 19.96
CA ALA A 223 3.96 11.44 19.32
C ALA A 223 3.46 10.60 18.12
N ALA A 224 2.27 10.00 18.23
CA ALA A 224 1.64 9.25 17.13
C ALA A 224 1.15 10.15 15.98
N GLN A 225 0.78 11.41 16.25
CA GLN A 225 0.38 12.37 15.22
C GLN A 225 1.54 12.80 14.32
N LEU A 226 2.77 12.91 14.86
CA LEU A 226 3.94 13.38 14.11
C LEU A 226 4.19 12.63 12.79
N PRO A 227 4.34 11.28 12.75
CA PRO A 227 4.54 10.57 11.49
C PRO A 227 3.36 10.73 10.52
N ILE A 228 2.14 10.92 11.02
CA ILE A 228 0.95 11.11 10.19
C ILE A 228 0.95 12.50 9.54
N TYR A 229 1.28 13.55 10.30
CA TYR A 229 1.45 14.91 9.74
C TYR A 229 2.58 14.98 8.71
N LEU A 230 3.69 14.29 8.99
CA LEU A 230 4.78 14.17 8.03
C LEU A 230 4.30 13.50 6.73
N ASN A 231 3.57 12.40 6.83
CA ASN A 231 3.02 11.71 5.67
C ASN A 231 1.99 12.55 4.90
N LEU A 232 1.09 13.26 5.60
CA LEU A 232 0.10 14.15 5.00
C LEU A 232 0.76 15.33 4.29
N SER A 233 1.76 15.96 4.90
CA SER A 233 2.52 17.05 4.28
C SER A 233 3.12 16.62 2.94
N LEU A 234 3.82 15.48 2.91
CA LEU A 234 4.36 14.93 1.66
C LEU A 234 3.26 14.58 0.65
N THR A 235 2.17 13.98 1.12
CA THR A 235 1.03 13.63 0.26
C THR A 235 0.39 14.86 -0.37
N GLN A 236 0.27 15.98 0.36
CA GLN A 236 -0.25 17.23 -0.18
C GLN A 236 0.68 17.85 -1.23
N LEU A 237 2.01 17.78 -1.04
CA LEU A 237 2.96 18.19 -2.08
C LEU A 237 2.80 17.34 -3.35
N ARG A 238 2.63 16.02 -3.22
CA ARG A 238 2.36 15.13 -4.37
C ARG A 238 1.01 15.38 -5.05
N LEU A 239 0.09 16.06 -4.37
CA LEU A 239 -1.21 16.47 -4.89
C LEU A 239 -1.20 17.93 -5.38
N ASP A 240 -0.04 18.58 -5.46
CA ASP A 240 0.12 19.98 -5.90
C ASP A 240 -0.69 20.98 -5.04
N ARG A 241 -0.73 20.72 -3.72
CA ARG A 241 -1.44 21.52 -2.71
C ARG A 241 -0.47 22.08 -1.67
N PRO A 242 0.47 22.96 -2.05
CA PRO A 242 1.53 23.44 -1.15
C PRO A 242 1.01 24.15 0.10
N GLN A 243 -0.10 24.89 0.00
CA GLN A 243 -0.72 25.55 1.15
C GLN A 243 -1.14 24.54 2.23
N LYS A 244 -1.74 23.41 1.84
CA LYS A 244 -2.13 22.35 2.79
C LYS A 244 -0.90 21.60 3.29
N ALA A 245 0.13 21.44 2.46
CA ALA A 245 1.40 20.84 2.88
C ALA A 245 2.03 21.66 4.03
N LEU A 246 2.06 23.00 3.91
CA LEU A 246 2.55 23.89 4.97
C LEU A 246 1.79 23.71 6.28
N VAL A 247 0.44 23.67 6.23
CA VAL A 247 -0.38 23.44 7.44
C VAL A 247 0.06 22.18 8.17
N TYR A 248 0.24 21.07 7.47
CA TYR A 248 0.68 19.82 8.10
C TYR A 248 2.15 19.83 8.51
N SER A 249 3.03 20.48 7.75
CA SER A 249 4.44 20.64 8.14
C SER A 249 4.58 21.46 9.41
N HIS A 250 3.86 22.57 9.55
CA HIS A 250 3.86 23.36 10.78
C HIS A 250 3.30 22.58 11.96
N LYS A 251 2.23 21.79 11.78
CA LYS A 251 1.74 20.87 12.83
C LYS A 251 2.77 19.82 13.24
N ALA A 252 3.61 19.34 12.31
CA ALA A 252 4.73 18.49 12.66
C ALA A 252 5.82 19.25 13.43
N LEU A 253 6.11 20.51 13.05
CA LEU A 253 7.09 21.37 13.73
C LEU A 253 6.65 21.84 15.11
N THR A 254 5.34 21.96 15.38
CA THR A 254 4.85 22.23 16.74
C THR A 254 5.12 21.07 17.69
N ILE A 255 5.25 19.84 17.16
CA ILE A 255 5.58 18.64 17.93
C ILE A 255 7.09 18.46 18.05
N ASP A 256 7.79 18.58 16.92
CA ASP A 256 9.24 18.48 16.83
C ASP A 256 9.80 19.66 16.00
N PRO A 257 10.17 20.77 16.64
CA PRO A 257 10.65 21.98 15.95
C PRO A 257 11.92 21.77 15.11
N LYS A 258 12.70 20.72 15.40
CA LYS A 258 13.95 20.40 14.68
C LYS A 258 13.74 19.30 13.63
N ASN A 259 12.50 18.91 13.35
CA ASN A 259 12.22 17.82 12.43
C ASN A 259 12.68 18.17 11.00
N THR A 260 13.79 17.57 10.55
CA THR A 260 14.37 17.88 9.23
C THR A 260 13.41 17.63 8.08
N LYS A 261 12.57 16.58 8.16
CA LYS A 261 11.59 16.26 7.10
C LYS A 261 10.49 17.32 7.01
N ALA A 262 10.02 17.86 8.14
CA ALA A 262 9.03 18.92 8.14
C ALA A 262 9.61 20.24 7.63
N LEU A 263 10.81 20.63 8.09
CA LEU A 263 11.52 21.82 7.61
C LEU A 263 11.76 21.76 6.10
N PHE A 264 12.28 20.64 5.61
CA PHE A 264 12.51 20.43 4.17
C PHE A 264 11.21 20.56 3.36
N ARG A 265 10.10 19.98 3.83
CA ARG A 265 8.80 20.08 3.15
C ARG A 265 8.21 21.49 3.21
N CYS A 266 8.45 22.26 4.28
CA CYS A 266 8.11 23.69 4.28
C CYS A 266 8.88 24.42 3.17
N GLY A 267 10.18 24.17 3.05
CA GLY A 267 11.01 24.73 1.97
C GLY A 267 10.48 24.39 0.58
N GLN A 268 10.10 23.13 0.35
CA GLN A 268 9.46 22.70 -0.91
C GLN A 268 8.16 23.45 -1.18
N ALA A 269 7.27 23.53 -0.18
CA ALA A 269 5.98 24.18 -0.34
C ALA A 269 6.10 25.70 -0.58
N TYR A 270 6.98 26.39 0.14
CA TYR A 270 7.20 27.82 -0.07
C TYR A 270 7.85 28.11 -1.43
N LEU A 271 8.74 27.24 -1.92
CA LEU A 271 9.28 27.33 -3.27
C LEU A 271 8.18 27.21 -4.34
N GLU A 272 7.24 26.28 -4.18
CA GLU A 272 6.06 26.15 -5.06
C GLU A 272 5.10 27.35 -4.97
N LEU A 273 5.09 28.04 -3.82
CA LEU A 273 4.32 29.27 -3.60
C LEU A 273 5.07 30.55 -4.02
N PHE A 274 6.28 30.41 -4.57
CA PHE A 274 7.15 31.52 -4.97
C PHE A 274 7.56 32.45 -3.81
N ASP A 275 7.44 32.00 -2.56
CA ASP A 275 7.93 32.72 -1.37
C ASP A 275 9.37 32.25 -1.07
N TYR A 276 10.31 32.80 -1.85
CA TYR A 276 11.70 32.35 -1.85
C TYR A 276 12.44 32.64 -0.54
N GLU A 277 12.10 33.73 0.15
CA GLU A 277 12.73 34.11 1.41
C GLU A 277 12.40 33.08 2.49
N LYS A 278 11.10 32.78 2.70
CA LYS A 278 10.72 31.74 3.67
C LYS A 278 11.24 30.37 3.26
N ALA A 279 11.22 30.05 1.97
CA ALA A 279 11.80 28.80 1.50
C ALA A 279 13.29 28.69 1.85
N GLN A 280 14.06 29.77 1.72
CA GLN A 280 15.48 29.81 2.09
C GLN A 280 15.66 29.60 3.60
N ASP A 281 14.86 30.26 4.44
CA ASP A 281 14.94 30.13 5.90
C ASP A 281 14.75 28.66 6.34
N TYR A 282 13.65 28.04 5.89
CA TYR A 282 13.34 26.66 6.25
C TYR A 282 14.37 25.66 5.72
N LEU A 283 14.89 25.86 4.51
CA LEU A 283 15.91 24.98 3.94
C LEU A 283 17.27 25.14 4.62
N THR A 284 17.62 26.34 5.05
CA THR A 284 18.85 26.59 5.82
C THR A 284 18.76 25.92 7.19
N MET A 285 17.61 26.00 7.87
CA MET A 285 17.36 25.25 9.10
C MET A 285 17.44 23.73 8.89
N ALA A 286 16.91 23.22 7.77
CA ALA A 286 17.01 21.80 7.43
C ALA A 286 18.46 21.37 7.16
N GLN A 287 19.22 22.18 6.42
CA GLN A 287 20.64 21.96 6.11
C GLN A 287 21.51 22.00 7.37
N ALA A 288 21.24 22.91 8.31
CA ALA A 288 21.96 22.96 9.58
C ALA A 288 21.83 21.63 10.37
N ASN A 289 20.68 20.96 10.27
CA ASN A 289 20.46 19.65 10.87
C ASN A 289 21.09 18.50 10.06
N LYS A 290 21.14 18.61 8.73
CA LYS A 290 21.74 17.62 7.83
C LYS A 290 22.55 18.28 6.69
N PRO A 291 23.81 18.68 6.94
CA PRO A 291 24.58 19.48 5.99
C PRO A 291 24.90 18.78 4.67
N PHE A 292 25.06 17.46 4.70
CA PHE A 292 25.44 16.64 3.54
C PHE A 292 24.26 15.97 2.84
N ASP A 293 23.03 16.36 3.17
CA ASP A 293 21.84 15.80 2.52
C ASP A 293 21.73 16.32 1.07
N VAL A 294 21.75 15.40 0.12
CA VAL A 294 21.77 15.71 -1.31
C VAL A 294 20.48 16.41 -1.75
N ASP A 295 19.33 16.01 -1.20
CA ASP A 295 18.03 16.55 -1.59
C ASP A 295 17.88 18.00 -1.12
N ILE A 296 18.28 18.30 0.12
CA ILE A 296 18.29 19.66 0.68
C ILE A 296 19.20 20.58 -0.15
N ASN A 297 20.43 20.13 -0.42
CA ASN A 297 21.42 20.92 -1.14
C ASN A 297 21.00 21.18 -2.60
N ASN A 298 20.41 20.19 -3.26
CA ASN A 298 19.87 20.36 -4.61
C ASN A 298 18.68 21.34 -4.64
N LEU A 299 17.82 21.30 -3.63
CA LEU A 299 16.68 22.22 -3.54
C LEU A 299 17.13 23.66 -3.25
N LEU A 300 18.14 23.86 -2.41
CA LEU A 300 18.75 25.17 -2.18
C LEU A 300 19.37 25.75 -3.46
N ARG A 301 20.06 24.93 -4.27
CA ARG A 301 20.56 25.36 -5.58
C ARG A 301 19.44 25.77 -6.52
N LYS A 302 18.37 24.97 -6.59
CA LYS A 302 17.19 25.28 -7.39
C LYS A 302 16.56 26.61 -6.95
N LEU A 303 16.41 26.81 -5.64
CA LEU A 303 15.89 28.05 -5.07
C LEU A 303 16.77 29.26 -5.45
N ALA A 304 18.09 29.15 -5.36
CA ALA A 304 19.00 30.23 -5.74
C ALA A 304 18.85 30.63 -7.22
N ILE A 305 18.68 29.65 -8.12
CA ILE A 305 18.41 29.90 -9.54
C ILE A 305 17.07 30.62 -9.71
N CYS A 306 15.99 30.08 -9.15
CA CYS A 306 14.65 30.67 -9.26
C CYS A 306 14.59 32.09 -8.69
N TYR A 307 15.25 32.34 -7.56
CA TYR A 307 15.31 33.64 -6.92
C TYR A 307 16.06 34.66 -7.78
N THR A 308 17.21 34.26 -8.36
CA THR A 308 17.99 35.11 -9.27
C THR A 308 17.19 35.47 -10.53
N ASP A 309 16.49 34.49 -11.10
CA ASP A 309 15.63 34.70 -12.26
C ASP A 309 14.46 35.64 -11.97
N CYS A 310 13.88 35.55 -10.76
CA CYS A 310 12.83 36.46 -10.30
C CYS A 310 13.34 37.90 -10.24
N LEU A 311 14.47 38.12 -9.56
CA LEU A 311 15.10 39.44 -9.44
C LEU A 311 15.49 40.04 -10.80
N ASN A 312 15.98 39.22 -11.73
CA ASN A 312 16.33 39.68 -13.07
C ASN A 312 15.09 40.16 -13.85
N LYS A 313 13.97 39.43 -13.75
CA LYS A 313 12.69 39.83 -14.36
C LYS A 313 12.14 41.13 -13.76
N GLU A 314 12.21 41.27 -12.43
CA GLU A 314 11.80 42.51 -11.75
C GLU A 314 12.64 43.71 -12.23
N LYS A 315 13.97 43.56 -12.30
CA LYS A 315 14.85 44.59 -12.85
C LYS A 315 14.51 44.97 -14.29
N GLU A 316 14.24 43.98 -15.13
CA GLU A 316 13.84 44.22 -16.53
C GLU A 316 12.50 44.97 -16.63
N LEU A 317 11.51 44.59 -15.81
CA LEU A 317 10.22 45.28 -15.74
C LEU A 317 10.36 46.71 -15.25
N CYS A 318 11.12 46.95 -14.17
CA CYS A 318 11.42 48.27 -13.67
C CYS A 318 12.13 49.13 -14.73
N SER A 319 13.12 48.58 -15.42
CA SER A 319 13.84 49.29 -16.50
C SER A 319 12.90 49.68 -17.65
N LYS A 320 11.97 48.79 -18.06
CA LYS A 320 10.98 49.08 -19.09
C LYS A 320 10.00 50.17 -18.64
N MET A 321 9.53 50.14 -17.39
CA MET A 321 8.68 51.22 -16.86
C MET A 321 9.41 52.56 -16.84
N CYS A 322 10.63 52.61 -16.32
CA CYS A 322 11.42 53.85 -16.29
C CYS A 322 11.63 54.42 -17.71
N ALA A 323 11.90 53.56 -18.70
CA ALA A 323 12.05 53.98 -20.09
C ALA A 323 10.75 54.55 -20.71
N ILE A 324 9.57 54.16 -20.21
CA ILE A 324 8.28 54.73 -20.61
C ILE A 324 8.07 56.11 -19.99
N PHE A 325 8.45 56.28 -18.71
CA PHE A 325 8.32 57.57 -18.01
C PHE A 325 9.30 58.63 -18.50
N VAL A 326 10.48 58.25 -18.99
CA VAL A 326 11.47 59.18 -19.56
C VAL A 326 11.12 59.63 -20.99
N LYS A 327 10.16 58.98 -21.65
CA LYS A 327 9.71 59.32 -23.02
C LYS A 327 8.47 60.23 -23.09
N LYS A 328 8.03 60.82 -21.97
CA LYS A 328 6.99 61.85 -21.90
C LYS A 328 7.59 63.18 -21.48
#